data_AF-A0A089X6N3-F1
#
_entry.id   AF-A0A089X6N3-F1
#
_cell.length_a   1.000
_cell.length_b   1.000
_cell.length_c   1.000
_cell.angle_alpha   90.00
_cell.angle_beta   90.00
_cell.angle_gamma   90.00
#
_symmetry.space_group_name_H-M   'P 1'
#
loop_
_entity.id
_entity.type
_entity.pdbx_description
1 polymer ?
#
loop_
_entity_poly.entity_id
_entity_poly.type
_entity_poly.pdbx_seq_one_letter_code
_entity_poly.pdbx_strand_id
1 'polypeptide(L)'
;MTGSDLEAFLEMTGNAVTARIRNADASDSVTTDDAVSIVLGVDTADGTHLEFIRPVDEVGPGTSWEHTWTIQGPVRHADANVRDGSGSVLATASADV
;
A
#
# COMPACT_ATOMS: atom_id res chain seq x y z
N MET A 1 -22.88 7.30 -0.89
CA MET A 1 -21.57 6.86 -1.41
C MET A 1 -20.58 7.15 -0.30
N THR A 2 -20.27 6.12 0.49
CA THR A 2 -19.22 6.11 1.51
C THR A 2 -17.90 6.02 0.76
N GLY A 3 -17.26 7.17 0.51
CA GLY A 3 -15.87 7.16 0.09
C GLY A 3 -15.07 6.72 1.31
N SER A 4 -14.41 5.57 1.25
CA SER A 4 -13.39 5.24 2.24
C SER A 4 -12.33 6.32 2.17
N ASP A 5 -12.14 7.09 3.24
CA ASP A 5 -11.07 8.09 3.39
C ASP A 5 -9.72 7.37 3.66
N LEU A 6 -9.44 6.35 2.84
CA LEU A 6 -8.19 5.63 2.84
C LEU A 6 -7.15 6.43 2.07
N GLU A 7 -6.08 6.76 2.76
CA GLU A 7 -4.90 7.40 2.19
C GLU A 7 -3.79 6.36 2.12
N ALA A 8 -3.15 6.26 0.95
CA ALA A 8 -1.94 5.47 0.76
C ALA A 8 -0.74 6.41 0.68
N PHE A 9 0.37 5.97 1.29
CA PHE A 9 1.65 6.64 1.26
C PHE A 9 2.73 5.61 0.92
N LEU A 10 3.72 6.06 0.16
CA LEU A 10 4.86 5.24 -0.19
C LEU A 10 6.13 6.06 0.05
N GLU A 11 7.07 5.47 0.77
CA GLU A 11 8.38 6.05 1.02
C GLU A 11 9.47 5.07 0.57
N MET A 12 10.52 5.61 -0.02
CA MET A 12 11.69 4.84 -0.44
C MET A 12 12.94 5.38 0.23
N THR A 13 13.69 4.50 0.88
CA THR A 13 14.99 4.81 1.48
C THR A 13 16.00 3.76 1.04
N GLY A 14 16.82 4.09 0.06
CA GLY A 14 17.76 3.14 -0.54
C GLY A 14 17.03 2.00 -1.24
N ASN A 15 17.10 0.80 -0.67
CA ASN A 15 16.42 -0.40 -1.16
C ASN A 15 15.23 -0.83 -0.29
N ALA A 16 14.88 -0.03 0.72
CA ALA A 16 13.67 -0.22 1.52
C ALA A 16 12.51 0.57 0.91
N VAL A 17 11.38 -0.11 0.74
CA VAL A 17 10.12 0.49 0.30
C VAL A 17 9.11 0.31 1.43
N THR A 18 8.64 1.41 2.00
CA THR A 18 7.66 1.41 3.09
C THR A 18 6.34 1.92 2.57
N ALA A 19 5.31 1.06 2.57
CA ALA A 19 3.95 1.50 2.32
C ALA A 19 3.23 1.73 3.66
N ARG A 20 2.49 2.83 3.72
CA ARG A 20 1.64 3.15 4.85
C ARG A 20 0.23 3.42 4.34
N ILE A 21 -0.75 2.84 5.02
CA ILE A 21 -2.15 3.16 4.81
C ILE A 21 -2.66 3.88 6.05
N ARG A 22 -3.44 4.92 5.85
CA ARG A 22 -4.18 5.59 6.92
C ARG A 22 -5.66 5.57 6.59
N ASN A 23 -6.48 5.21 7.56
CA ASN A 23 -7.90 5.48 7.52
C ASN A 23 -8.11 6.86 8.16
N ALA A 24 -8.16 7.91 7.31
CA ALA A 24 -8.05 9.31 7.72
C ALA A 24 -9.33 9.85 8.35
N ASP A 25 -10.48 9.35 7.93
CA ASP A 25 -11.76 9.84 8.41
C ASP A 25 -12.84 8.75 8.53
N ALA A 26 -13.74 9.05 9.46
CA ALA A 26 -15.13 8.61 9.58
C ALA A 26 -15.43 7.15 9.94
N SER A 27 -16.11 7.02 11.09
CA SER A 27 -17.24 6.13 11.47
C SER A 27 -17.34 4.68 11.02
N ASP A 28 -16.88 4.31 9.83
CA ASP A 28 -16.81 2.95 9.31
C ASP A 28 -15.35 2.49 9.34
N SER A 29 -15.09 1.44 10.11
CA SER A 29 -13.84 0.72 9.92
C SER A 29 -13.86 0.13 8.52
N VAL A 30 -12.68 0.06 7.91
CA VAL A 30 -12.42 -0.95 6.88
C VAL A 30 -12.39 -2.27 7.64
N THR A 31 -13.59 -2.76 7.96
CA THR A 31 -13.80 -3.95 8.79
C THR A 31 -13.54 -5.17 7.93
N THR A 32 -12.88 -6.13 8.56
CA THR A 32 -12.65 -7.54 8.25
C THR A 32 -13.59 -8.30 7.28
N ASP A 33 -14.75 -7.78 6.90
CA ASP A 33 -15.59 -8.35 5.82
C ASP A 33 -15.11 -7.94 4.41
N ASP A 34 -14.44 -6.79 4.27
CA ASP A 34 -13.76 -6.39 3.03
C ASP A 34 -12.26 -6.67 3.16
N ALA A 35 -11.82 -7.84 2.67
CA ALA A 35 -10.40 -8.19 2.69
C ALA A 35 -9.56 -7.13 1.95
N VAL A 36 -8.75 -6.35 2.67
CA VAL A 36 -7.88 -5.35 2.05
C VAL A 36 -6.47 -5.90 1.83
N SER A 37 -5.86 -5.52 0.71
CA SER A 37 -4.47 -5.85 0.40
C SER A 37 -3.72 -4.64 -0.13
N ILE A 38 -2.42 -4.59 0.13
CA ILE A 38 -1.49 -3.75 -0.61
C ILE A 38 -0.82 -4.58 -1.68
N VAL A 39 -0.90 -4.11 -2.91
CA VAL A 39 -0.11 -4.60 -4.03
C VAL A 39 0.99 -3.59 -4.29
N LEU A 40 2.24 -4.00 -4.05
CA LEU A 40 3.43 -3.21 -4.31
C LEU A 40 4.08 -3.68 -5.62
N GLY A 41 4.13 -2.81 -6.63
CA GLY A 41 4.99 -2.93 -7.80
C GLY A 41 6.32 -2.22 -7.56
N VAL A 42 7.42 -2.84 -7.99
CA VAL A 42 8.79 -2.30 -7.83
C VAL A 42 9.57 -2.50 -9.11
N ASP A 43 10.12 -1.41 -9.65
CA ASP A 43 11.07 -1.46 -10.75
C ASP A 43 12.50 -1.28 -10.22
N THR A 44 13.34 -2.28 -10.41
CA THR A 44 14.76 -2.24 -10.03
C THR A 44 15.63 -1.63 -11.12
N ALA A 45 16.83 -1.19 -10.75
CA ALA A 45 17.73 -0.52 -11.67
C ALA A 45 18.26 -1.41 -12.82
N ASP A 46 18.21 -2.72 -12.66
CA ASP A 46 18.52 -3.69 -13.72
C ASP A 46 17.35 -3.92 -14.69
N GLY A 47 16.20 -3.27 -14.47
CA GLY A 47 15.00 -3.37 -15.30
C GLY A 47 14.06 -4.51 -14.92
N THR A 48 14.29 -5.18 -13.79
CA THR A 48 13.36 -6.19 -13.27
C THR A 48 12.14 -5.52 -12.62
N HIS A 49 10.96 -6.05 -12.90
CA HIS A 49 9.72 -5.69 -12.20
C HIS A 49 9.37 -6.77 -11.17
N LEU A 50 9.10 -6.36 -9.93
CA LEU A 50 8.69 -7.24 -8.83
C LEU A 50 7.32 -6.82 -8.31
N GLU A 51 6.45 -7.79 -8.05
CA GLU A 51 5.14 -7.54 -7.44
C GLU A 51 5.05 -8.28 -6.09
N PHE A 52 4.61 -7.57 -5.05
CA PHE A 52 4.37 -8.11 -3.72
C PHE A 52 2.94 -7.82 -3.29
N ILE A 53 2.28 -8.83 -2.71
CA ILE A 53 0.94 -8.67 -2.16
C ILE A 53 1.01 -8.89 -0.65
N ARG A 54 0.47 -7.93 0.10
CA ARG A 54 0.36 -8.02 1.55
C ARG A 54 -1.09 -7.86 1.99
N PRO A 55 -1.71 -8.92 2.57
CA PRO A 55 -3.03 -8.77 3.18
C PRO A 55 -2.92 -7.89 4.43
N VAL A 56 -3.95 -7.07 4.63
CA VAL A 56 -4.13 -6.15 5.74
C VAL A 56 -5.35 -6.62 6.52
N ASP A 57 -5.12 -7.10 7.75
CA ASP A 57 -6.17 -7.76 8.53
C ASP A 57 -7.23 -6.78 9.02
N GLU A 58 -6.85 -5.55 9.39
CA GLU A 58 -7.78 -4.48 9.80
C GLU A 58 -7.10 -3.10 9.77
N VAL A 59 -7.81 -2.07 9.30
CA VAL A 59 -7.43 -0.65 9.50
C VAL A 59 -8.64 0.10 10.07
N GLY A 60 -8.69 0.18 11.40
CA GLY A 60 -9.76 0.88 12.12
C GLY A 60 -9.80 2.39 11.85
N PRO A 61 -10.91 3.07 12.15
CA PRO A 61 -11.05 4.51 11.94
C PRO A 61 -9.98 5.31 12.69
N GLY A 62 -9.33 6.25 12.02
CA GLY A 62 -8.27 7.08 12.60
C GLY A 62 -6.96 6.33 12.87
N THR A 63 -6.84 5.07 12.47
CA THR A 63 -5.61 4.28 12.61
C THR A 63 -4.79 4.25 11.33
N SER A 64 -3.53 3.84 11.46
CA SER A 64 -2.67 3.57 10.31
C SER A 64 -1.98 2.22 10.43
N TRP A 65 -1.83 1.59 9.28
CA TRP A 65 -1.04 0.38 9.11
C TRP A 65 0.21 0.71 8.29
N GLU A 66 1.33 0.05 8.58
CA GLU A 66 2.58 0.27 7.88
C GLU A 66 3.32 -1.06 7.67
N HIS A 67 3.99 -1.18 6.53
CA HIS A 67 4.87 -2.30 6.25
C HIS A 67 6.01 -1.89 5.32
N THR A 68 7.18 -2.47 5.60
CA THR A 68 8.39 -2.25 4.83
C THR A 68 8.81 -3.54 4.13
N TRP A 69 8.97 -3.45 2.82
CA TRP A 69 9.67 -4.44 2.02
C TRP A 69 11.12 -4.04 1.85
N THR A 70 12.03 -4.99 2.00
CA THR A 70 13.45 -4.80 1.65
C THR A 70 13.72 -5.51 0.33
N ILE A 71 14.02 -4.74 -0.69
CA ILE A 71 14.28 -5.24 -2.04
C ILE A 71 15.78 -5.52 -2.19
N GLN A 72 16.13 -6.62 -2.83
CA GLN A 72 17.53 -6.90 -3.15
C GLN A 72 17.93 -6.13 -4.41
N GLY A 73 18.79 -5.12 -4.23
CA GLY A 73 19.30 -4.29 -5.31
C GLY A 73 18.73 -2.87 -5.29
N PRO A 74 19.24 -1.97 -6.15
CA PRO A 74 18.76 -0.59 -6.22
C PRO A 74 17.35 -0.55 -6.83
N VAL A 75 16.43 0.10 -6.14
CA VAL A 75 15.08 0.39 -6.64
C VAL A 75 15.12 1.74 -7.39
N ARG A 76 14.34 1.88 -8.46
CA ARG A 76 14.16 3.14 -9.18
C ARG A 76 12.79 3.76 -8.90
N HIS A 77 11.78 2.92 -8.96
CA HIS A 77 10.39 3.31 -8.84
C HIS A 77 9.64 2.24 -8.05
N ALA A 78 8.65 2.67 -7.28
CA ALA A 78 7.70 1.78 -6.67
C ALA A 78 6.30 2.39 -6.73
N ASP A 79 5.30 1.53 -6.92
CA ASP A 79 3.89 1.86 -6.85
C ASP A 79 3.19 0.94 -5.85
N ALA A 80 2.26 1.48 -5.08
CA ALA A 80 1.49 0.74 -4.10
C ALA A 80 0.01 1.01 -4.34
N ASN A 81 -0.76 -0.05 -4.50
CA ASN A 81 -2.21 0.02 -4.65
C ASN A 81 -2.88 -0.70 -3.48
N VAL A 82 -3.77 0.01 -2.79
CA VAL A 82 -4.67 -0.56 -1.80
C VAL A 82 -5.88 -1.09 -2.54
N ARG A 83 -6.19 -2.38 -2.38
CA ARG A 83 -7.32 -3.04 -3.04
C ARG A 83 -8.25 -3.68 -2.03
N ASP A 84 -9.55 -3.65 -2.31
CA ASP A 84 -10.55 -4.43 -1.58
C ASP A 84 -10.58 -5.90 -2.03
N GLY A 85 -11.48 -6.70 -1.41
CA GLY A 85 -11.61 -8.12 -1.70
C GLY A 85 -12.15 -8.44 -3.10
N SER A 86 -12.70 -7.43 -3.80
CA SER A 86 -13.13 -7.52 -5.20
C SER A 86 -11.99 -7.20 -6.18
N GLY A 87 -10.86 -6.70 -5.69
CA GLY A 87 -9.72 -6.23 -6.48
C GLY A 87 -9.84 -4.76 -6.92
N SER A 88 -10.86 -4.03 -6.46
CA SER A 88 -11.03 -2.61 -6.79
C SER A 88 -9.99 -1.78 -6.05
N VAL A 89 -9.39 -0.81 -6.74
CA VAL A 89 -8.39 0.08 -6.13
C VAL A 89 -9.09 1.13 -5.29
N LEU A 90 -8.74 1.18 -4.00
CA LEU A 90 -9.26 2.13 -3.00
C LEU A 90 -8.34 3.34 -2.86
N ALA A 91 -7.03 3.12 -2.92
CA ALA A 91 -6.02 4.17 -2.82
C ALA A 91 -4.74 3.76 -3.56
N THR A 92 -3.95 4.74 -3.99
CA THR A 92 -2.69 4.52 -4.69
C THR A 92 -1.62 5.47 -4.18
N ALA A 93 -0.37 5.02 -4.18
CA ALA A 93 0.80 5.83 -3.87
C ALA A 93 1.97 5.40 -4.74
N SER A 94 2.85 6.33 -5.07
CA SER A 94 4.06 6.06 -5.84
C SER A 94 5.25 6.81 -5.27
N ALA A 95 6.43 6.25 -5.43
CA ALA A 95 7.68 6.84 -5.00
C ALA A 95 8.79 6.54 -6.02
N ASP A 96 9.72 7.49 -6.13
CA ASP A 96 10.90 7.43 -6.99
C ASP A 96 12.15 7.69 -6.15
N VAL A 97 13.32 7.22 -6.62
CA VAL A 97 14.65 7.59 -6.07
C VAL A 97 15.20 8.84 -6.72
#